data_AF-A0A7R9H749-F1
#
_entry.id   AF-A0A7R9H749-F1
#
_cell.length_a   1.000
_cell.length_b   1.000
_cell.length_c   1.000
_cell.angle_alpha   90.00
_cell.angle_beta   90.00
_cell.angle_gamma   90.00
#
_symmetry.space_group_name_H-M   'P 1'
#
loop_
_entity.id
_entity.type
_entity.pdbx_description
1 polymer ?
#
loop_
_entity_poly.entity_id
_entity_poly.type
_entity_poly.pdbx_seq_one_letter_code
_entity_poly.pdbx_strand_id
1 'polypeptide(L)'
;MMADNHISRSFTAMSIEDPCFKETHQAWGNIAMPPGAIVRNGECRFERDTCEWLNDTQDRNSPSWRLATVSRRPANLPDKTFGAPEGYIYFDLFNQNSGSNTARLISPTVTASSDEQQLCFNFWFAAFGAGDSVELRVMRQDNSSNVEDPIEKLWVLDAKDMDTTRPKMDTSPSDCRC
;
A
#
# COMPACT_ATOMS: atom_id res chain seq x y z
N MET A 1 -12.43 -40.37 -4.26
CA MET A 1 -11.35 -39.38 -4.00
C MET A 1 -11.80 -38.08 -4.64
N MET A 2 -12.31 -37.15 -3.84
CA MET A 2 -12.66 -35.82 -4.33
C MET A 2 -11.36 -35.04 -4.49
N ALA A 3 -11.13 -34.49 -5.67
CA ALA A 3 -10.06 -33.54 -5.89
C ALA A 3 -10.42 -32.27 -5.09
N ASP A 4 -9.62 -31.96 -4.06
CA ASP A 4 -9.65 -30.65 -3.43
C ASP A 4 -9.28 -29.62 -4.50
N ASN A 5 -10.31 -28.96 -5.03
CA ASN A 5 -10.17 -27.84 -5.93
C ASN A 5 -9.72 -26.63 -5.09
N HIS A 6 -8.46 -26.65 -4.66
CA HIS A 6 -7.82 -25.52 -3.99
C HIS A 6 -7.70 -24.38 -5.00
N ILE A 7 -8.75 -23.56 -5.08
CA ILE A 7 -8.67 -22.27 -5.76
C ILE A 7 -7.72 -21.41 -4.93
N SER A 8 -6.45 -21.34 -5.33
CA SER A 8 -5.47 -20.50 -4.65
C SER A 8 -5.83 -19.03 -4.87
N ARG A 9 -6.12 -18.31 -3.78
CA ARG A 9 -6.38 -16.87 -3.82
C ARG A 9 -5.10 -16.14 -3.42
N SER A 10 -4.55 -15.38 -4.35
CA SER A 10 -3.42 -14.48 -4.07
C SER A 10 -3.94 -13.08 -3.74
N PHE A 11 -3.37 -12.44 -2.73
CA PHE A 11 -3.60 -11.02 -2.47
C PHE A 11 -2.33 -10.29 -2.06
N THR A 12 -2.36 -8.97 -2.25
CA THR A 12 -1.40 -8.04 -1.66
C THR A 12 -2.17 -6.93 -0.96
N ALA A 13 -1.76 -6.60 0.25
CA ALA A 13 -2.27 -5.50 1.05
C ALA A 13 -1.18 -4.46 1.25
N MET A 14 -1.55 -3.18 1.30
CA MET A 14 -0.66 -2.10 1.73
C MET A 14 -1.40 -1.08 2.59
N SER A 15 -0.65 -0.41 3.47
CA SER A 15 -1.09 0.82 4.13
C SER A 15 0.07 1.79 4.20
N ILE A 16 -0.20 3.09 4.05
CA ILE A 16 0.82 4.12 3.85
C ILE A 16 0.83 4.99 5.11
N GLU A 17 2.01 5.11 5.72
CA GLU A 17 2.15 5.86 6.96
C GLU A 17 3.32 6.82 6.91
N ASP A 18 3.19 7.89 7.71
CA ASP A 18 4.32 8.72 8.09
C ASP A 18 5.08 8.04 9.25
N PRO A 19 6.32 7.53 9.02
CA PRO A 19 7.08 6.89 10.08
C PRO A 19 7.61 7.88 11.12
N CYS A 20 7.65 9.18 10.82
CA CYS A 20 8.19 10.20 11.72
C CYS A 20 7.16 10.69 12.74
N PHE A 21 5.88 10.33 12.58
CA PHE A 21 4.84 10.59 13.56
C PHE A 21 4.49 9.34 14.38
N LYS A 22 5.41 8.92 15.25
CA LYS A 22 5.05 8.01 16.36
C LYS A 22 4.69 8.85 17.56
N GLU A 23 3.40 9.14 17.72
CA GLU A 23 2.89 9.72 18.97
C GLU A 23 3.27 8.82 20.15
N THR A 24 4.14 9.33 21.03
CA THR A 24 4.19 8.89 22.40
C THR A 24 2.83 9.23 23.02
N HIS A 25 2.03 8.20 23.31
CA HIS A 25 0.78 8.31 24.05
C HIS A 25 0.96 9.21 25.29
N GLN A 26 0.46 10.44 25.26
CA GLN A 26 0.06 11.19 26.45
C GLN A 26 -0.68 12.47 26.08
N ALA A 27 -2.02 12.38 26.10
CA ALA A 27 -2.90 13.22 26.91
C ALA A 27 -4.26 13.38 26.21
N TRP A 28 -5.32 13.05 26.93
CA TRP A 28 -6.69 13.28 26.53
C TRP A 28 -6.96 14.79 26.54
N GLY A 29 -7.29 15.36 25.37
CA GLY A 29 -7.79 16.72 25.24
C GLY A 29 -6.94 17.57 24.29
N ASN A 30 -7.45 17.72 23.07
CA ASN A 30 -6.89 18.46 21.92
C ASN A 30 -5.82 17.71 21.12
N ILE A 31 -6.18 17.35 19.89
CA ILE A 31 -5.28 16.84 18.85
C ILE A 31 -4.35 18.01 18.47
N ALA A 32 -3.22 18.15 19.18
CA ALA A 32 -2.23 19.17 18.88
C ALA A 32 -1.12 18.51 18.06
N MET A 33 -1.12 18.80 16.75
CA MET A 33 0.00 18.47 15.88
C MET A 33 1.28 19.11 16.45
N PRO A 34 2.35 18.34 16.70
CA PRO A 34 3.55 18.87 17.30
C PRO A 34 4.18 19.92 16.38
N PRO A 35 4.80 20.97 16.95
CA PRO A 35 5.47 22.00 16.16
C PRO A 35 6.51 21.37 15.22
N GLY A 36 6.32 21.54 13.90
CA GLY A 36 7.19 20.99 12.87
C GLY A 36 6.68 19.73 12.17
N ALA A 37 5.58 19.12 12.64
CA ALA A 37 4.90 18.10 11.86
C ALA A 37 4.11 18.78 10.72
N ILE A 38 4.16 18.18 9.53
CA ILE A 38 3.50 18.66 8.32
C ILE A 38 2.76 17.47 7.72
N VAL A 39 1.48 17.63 7.40
CA VAL A 39 0.72 16.62 6.67
C VAL A 39 1.08 16.76 5.20
N ARG A 40 1.64 15.72 4.60
CA ARG A 40 1.98 15.73 3.17
C ARG A 40 0.87 15.14 2.34
N ASN A 41 0.67 15.73 1.15
CA ASN A 41 -0.08 15.07 0.10
C ASN A 41 0.58 13.72 -0.20
N GLY A 42 -0.21 12.65 -0.18
CA GLY A 42 0.26 11.27 -0.35
C GLY A 42 0.25 10.43 0.92
N GLU A 43 0.23 11.05 2.11
CA GLU A 43 -0.01 10.33 3.36
C GLU A 43 -1.45 9.80 3.39
N CYS A 44 -1.61 8.49 3.62
CA CYS A 44 -2.94 7.90 3.67
C CYS A 44 -2.99 6.61 4.49
N ARG A 45 -3.62 6.69 5.66
CA ARG A 45 -3.82 5.55 6.58
C ARG A 45 -4.96 4.62 6.18
N PHE A 46 -5.74 4.98 5.16
CA PHE A 46 -6.87 4.18 4.65
C PHE A 46 -7.95 3.82 5.69
N GLU A 47 -8.06 4.58 6.79
CA GLU A 47 -9.03 4.32 7.86
C GLU A 47 -10.47 4.62 7.44
N ARG A 48 -10.67 5.56 6.51
CA ARG A 48 -12.00 6.01 6.08
C ARG A 48 -12.20 5.92 4.57
N ASP A 49 -11.21 6.35 3.81
CA ASP A 49 -11.24 6.40 2.35
C ASP A 49 -9.84 6.17 1.76
N THR A 50 -9.71 6.32 0.44
CA THR A 50 -8.43 6.23 -0.26
C THR A 50 -7.67 7.56 -0.28
N CYS A 51 -8.09 8.55 0.53
CA CYS A 51 -7.60 9.91 0.45
C CYS A 51 -7.69 10.41 -1.02
N GLU A 52 -6.57 10.84 -1.60
CA GLU A 52 -6.47 11.22 -3.01
C GLU A 52 -5.79 10.16 -3.89
N TRP A 53 -5.56 8.95 -3.35
CA TRP A 53 -4.99 7.85 -4.13
C TRP A 53 -6.02 7.32 -5.13
N LEU A 54 -5.63 7.27 -6.40
CA LEU A 54 -6.49 6.89 -7.51
C LEU A 54 -6.19 5.48 -7.98
N ASN A 55 -7.22 4.66 -8.11
CA ASN A 55 -7.14 3.41 -8.85
C ASN A 55 -7.06 3.70 -10.35
N ASP A 56 -5.94 3.36 -10.97
CA ASP A 56 -5.76 3.46 -12.41
C ASP A 56 -6.00 2.10 -13.07
N THR A 57 -7.27 1.70 -13.03
CA THR A 57 -7.74 0.46 -13.64
C THR A 57 -8.24 0.75 -15.05
N GLN A 58 -7.55 0.21 -16.05
CA GLN A 58 -7.90 0.42 -17.46
C GLN A 58 -9.17 -0.32 -17.89
N ASP A 59 -9.53 -1.40 -17.20
CA ASP A 59 -10.65 -2.25 -17.58
C ASP A 59 -11.47 -2.72 -16.37
N ARG A 60 -12.77 -2.96 -16.56
CA ARG A 60 -13.68 -3.35 -15.46
C ARG A 60 -13.35 -4.72 -14.86
N ASN A 61 -12.66 -5.55 -15.63
CA ASN A 61 -12.24 -6.89 -15.23
C ASN A 61 -10.80 -6.95 -14.70
N SER A 62 -10.08 -5.81 -14.68
CA SER A 62 -8.73 -5.73 -14.14
C SER A 62 -8.73 -5.69 -12.60
N PRO A 63 -7.66 -6.15 -11.95
CA PRO A 63 -7.53 -6.04 -10.51
C PRO A 63 -7.48 -4.56 -10.11
N SER A 64 -8.14 -4.24 -9.00
CA SER A 64 -8.23 -2.90 -8.43
C SER A 64 -7.90 -2.97 -6.94
N TRP A 65 -7.30 -1.91 -6.41
CA TRP A 65 -7.13 -1.73 -4.97
C TRP A 65 -8.46 -1.38 -4.32
N ARG A 66 -8.71 -1.92 -3.15
CA ARG A 66 -9.97 -1.79 -2.42
C ARG A 66 -9.69 -1.61 -0.95
N LEU A 67 -10.51 -0.81 -0.27
CA LEU A 67 -10.45 -0.66 1.17
C LEU A 67 -10.80 -1.97 1.87
N ALA A 68 -10.01 -2.33 2.88
CA ALA A 68 -10.35 -3.41 3.80
C ALA A 68 -11.54 -2.99 4.66
N THR A 69 -12.43 -3.94 4.90
CA THR A 69 -13.60 -3.75 5.78
C THR A 69 -13.75 -4.92 6.72
N VAL A 70 -14.55 -4.72 7.78
CA VAL A 70 -14.92 -5.79 8.73
C VAL A 70 -15.54 -7.00 8.03
N SER A 71 -16.34 -6.79 6.97
CA SER A 71 -16.98 -7.88 6.23
C SER A 71 -16.11 -8.46 5.11
N ARG A 72 -15.17 -7.67 4.59
CA ARG A 72 -14.43 -8.00 3.38
C ARG A 72 -12.98 -7.59 3.52
N ARG A 73 -12.16 -8.56 3.87
CA ARG A 73 -10.71 -8.43 3.91
C ARG A 73 -10.02 -9.78 3.72
N PRO A 74 -8.79 -9.81 3.22
CA PRO A 74 -8.12 -11.08 2.96
C PRO A 74 -7.56 -11.71 4.25
N ALA A 75 -7.74 -13.03 4.40
CA ALA A 75 -7.19 -13.83 5.50
C ALA A 75 -7.42 -13.27 6.93
N ASN A 76 -8.48 -12.48 7.13
CA ASN A 76 -8.69 -11.72 8.38
C ASN A 76 -7.48 -10.88 8.81
N LEU A 77 -6.64 -10.44 7.86
CA LEU A 77 -5.44 -9.65 8.13
C LEU A 77 -5.83 -8.37 8.89
N PRO A 78 -5.23 -8.11 10.06
CA PRO A 78 -5.42 -6.84 10.76
C PRO A 78 -4.49 -5.76 10.19
N ASP A 79 -4.84 -4.49 10.36
CA ASP A 79 -3.95 -3.37 10.12
C ASP A 79 -2.70 -3.44 11.02
N LYS A 80 -1.68 -2.67 10.65
CA LYS A 80 -0.41 -2.65 11.38
C LYS A 80 -0.47 -1.75 12.61
N THR A 81 -1.25 -0.67 12.56
CA THR A 81 -1.27 0.39 13.58
C THR A 81 -1.97 -0.05 14.86
N PHE A 82 -3.19 -0.59 14.77
CA PHE A 82 -4.04 -0.87 15.93
C PHE A 82 -4.52 -2.33 16.03
N GLY A 83 -4.17 -3.17 15.05
CA GLY A 83 -4.72 -4.50 14.91
C GLY A 83 -6.19 -4.52 14.45
N ALA A 84 -6.67 -3.43 13.86
CA ALA A 84 -8.05 -3.27 13.42
C ALA A 84 -8.33 -4.06 12.13
N PRO A 85 -9.58 -4.47 11.86
CA PRO A 85 -9.96 -5.18 10.64
C PRO A 85 -10.00 -4.29 9.37
N GLU A 86 -9.75 -3.00 9.51
CA GLU A 86 -9.76 -1.95 8.48
C GLU A 86 -8.53 -1.05 8.68
N GLY A 87 -8.28 -0.06 7.83
CA GLY A 87 -7.05 0.77 7.91
C GLY A 87 -5.93 0.36 6.94
N TYR A 88 -6.31 -0.26 5.82
CA TYR A 88 -5.42 -0.59 4.72
C TYR A 88 -6.21 -0.86 3.43
N ILE A 89 -5.50 -0.91 2.30
CA ILE A 89 -6.05 -1.31 1.01
C ILE A 89 -5.46 -2.64 0.55
N TYR A 90 -6.19 -3.36 -0.29
CA TYR A 90 -5.71 -4.61 -0.85
C TYR A 90 -6.26 -4.84 -2.27
N PHE A 91 -5.59 -5.67 -3.04
CA PHE A 91 -6.15 -6.26 -4.25
C PHE A 91 -6.06 -7.79 -4.18
N ASP A 92 -6.99 -8.46 -4.87
CA ASP A 92 -7.01 -9.92 -5.02
C ASP A 92 -6.87 -10.30 -6.50
N LEU A 93 -6.10 -11.36 -6.75
CA LEU A 93 -5.96 -11.98 -8.07
C LEU A 93 -6.79 -13.27 -8.09
N PHE A 94 -8.11 -13.14 -8.03
CA PHE A 94 -9.03 -14.28 -8.12
C PHE A 94 -9.61 -14.39 -9.53
N ASN A 95 -9.51 -15.58 -10.15
CA ASN A 95 -10.15 -15.92 -11.43
C ASN A 95 -9.93 -14.90 -12.57
N GLN A 96 -8.70 -14.43 -12.75
CA GLN A 96 -8.39 -13.44 -13.79
C GLN A 96 -8.26 -14.11 -15.16
N ASN A 97 -9.40 -14.26 -15.85
CA ASN A 97 -9.47 -14.87 -17.18
C ASN A 97 -9.23 -13.90 -18.36
N SER A 98 -8.83 -12.65 -18.13
CA SER A 98 -8.69 -11.71 -19.26
C SER A 98 -7.83 -10.48 -18.98
N GLY A 99 -6.77 -10.32 -19.76
CA GLY A 99 -6.22 -9.03 -20.19
C GLY A 99 -4.99 -8.53 -19.40
N SER A 100 -5.17 -8.15 -18.14
CA SER A 100 -4.13 -7.49 -17.35
C SER A 100 -4.17 -7.96 -15.89
N ASN A 101 -3.02 -8.42 -15.39
CA ASN A 101 -2.84 -8.89 -14.01
C ASN A 101 -2.26 -7.81 -13.09
N THR A 102 -2.32 -6.53 -13.51
CA THR A 102 -1.68 -5.42 -12.78
C THR A 102 -2.73 -4.47 -12.21
N ALA A 103 -2.72 -4.30 -10.88
CA ALA A 103 -3.44 -3.23 -10.20
C ALA A 103 -2.52 -2.03 -10.01
N ARG A 104 -2.87 -0.88 -10.58
CA ARG A 104 -2.10 0.37 -10.43
C ARG A 104 -2.84 1.33 -9.51
N LEU A 105 -2.13 1.85 -8.52
CA LEU A 105 -2.58 2.91 -7.63
C LEU A 105 -1.65 4.11 -7.83
N ILE A 106 -2.24 5.29 -8.04
CA ILE A 106 -1.52 6.53 -8.31
C ILE A 106 -1.72 7.46 -7.11
N SER A 107 -0.63 7.96 -6.55
CA SER A 107 -0.68 8.96 -5.48
C SER A 107 -1.14 10.32 -6.01
N PRO A 108 -1.64 11.21 -5.15
CA PRO A 108 -1.62 12.64 -5.48
C PRO A 108 -0.18 13.10 -5.75
N THR A 109 -0.03 14.25 -6.42
CA THR A 109 1.28 14.86 -6.61
C THR A 109 1.89 15.25 -5.27
N VAL A 110 3.08 14.73 -4.99
CA VAL A 110 3.83 15.05 -3.77
C VAL A 110 4.83 16.15 -4.10
N THR A 111 4.73 17.29 -3.43
CA THR A 111 5.66 18.43 -3.60
C THR A 111 6.68 18.43 -2.46
N ALA A 112 7.97 18.42 -2.80
CA ALA A 112 9.03 18.68 -1.83
C ALA A 112 9.07 20.18 -1.51
N SER A 113 9.20 20.54 -0.24
CA SER A 113 9.45 21.94 0.14
C SER A 113 10.89 22.33 -0.23
N SER A 114 11.18 23.62 -0.39
CA SER A 114 12.54 24.11 -0.71
C SER A 114 13.58 23.72 0.34
N ASP A 115 13.14 23.42 1.55
CA ASP A 115 14.00 23.12 2.70
C ASP A 115 14.23 21.61 2.86
N GLU A 116 13.55 20.78 2.06
CA GLU A 116 13.68 19.33 2.07
C GLU A 116 14.68 18.86 1.02
N GLN A 117 15.79 18.28 1.49
CA GLN A 117 16.77 17.68 0.60
C GLN A 117 16.35 16.28 0.10
N GLN A 118 15.41 15.61 0.78
CA GLN A 118 14.97 14.25 0.45
C GLN A 118 13.52 14.00 0.93
N LEU A 119 12.74 13.30 0.10
CA LEU A 119 11.43 12.76 0.48
C LEU A 119 11.53 11.28 0.80
N CYS A 120 10.77 10.86 1.81
CA CYS A 120 10.74 9.50 2.32
C CYS A 120 9.38 8.89 2.12
N PHE A 121 9.33 7.74 1.43
CA PHE A 121 8.10 7.00 1.21
C PHE A 121 8.13 5.70 2.00
N ASN A 122 7.20 5.56 2.95
CA ASN A 122 7.14 4.43 3.84
C ASN A 122 5.74 3.85 3.85
N PHE A 123 5.68 2.54 3.92
CA PHE A 123 4.42 1.83 3.90
C PHE A 123 4.61 0.46 4.53
N TRP A 124 3.49 -0.13 4.91
CA TRP A 124 3.42 -1.52 5.27
C TRP A 124 2.80 -2.32 4.17
N PHE A 125 3.20 -3.58 4.08
CA PHE A 125 2.67 -4.50 3.09
C PHE A 125 2.52 -5.91 3.64
N ALA A 126 1.62 -6.67 3.05
CA ALA A 126 1.50 -8.10 3.27
C ALA A 126 1.13 -8.81 1.97
N ALA A 127 1.67 -10.00 1.76
CA ALA A 127 1.28 -10.88 0.66
C ALA A 127 0.81 -12.23 1.21
N PHE A 128 -0.13 -12.87 0.51
CA PHE A 128 -0.70 -14.16 0.92
C PHE A 128 -1.12 -14.96 -0.29
N GLY A 129 -0.92 -16.28 -0.23
CA GLY A 129 -1.33 -17.20 -1.28
C GLY A 129 -0.75 -16.86 -2.65
N ALA A 130 0.20 -15.91 -2.68
CA ALA A 130 0.86 -15.44 -3.87
C ALA A 130 1.67 -16.61 -4.42
N GLY A 131 1.25 -17.14 -5.56
CA GLY A 131 2.12 -17.99 -6.37
C GLY A 131 3.42 -17.24 -6.69
N ASP A 132 4.41 -17.98 -7.20
CA ASP A 132 5.81 -17.55 -7.43
C ASP A 132 6.01 -16.32 -8.38
N SER A 133 4.95 -15.57 -8.70
CA SER A 133 4.90 -14.54 -9.74
C SER A 133 4.19 -13.23 -9.35
N VAL A 134 3.80 -13.04 -8.09
CA VAL A 134 3.20 -11.76 -7.65
C VAL A 134 4.29 -10.81 -7.16
N GLU A 135 4.28 -9.60 -7.71
CA GLU A 135 5.20 -8.54 -7.31
C GLU A 135 4.45 -7.27 -6.88
N LEU A 136 4.96 -6.60 -5.85
CA LEU A 136 4.58 -5.23 -5.50
C LEU A 136 5.73 -4.31 -5.89
N ARG A 137 5.44 -3.26 -6.67
CA ARG A 137 6.44 -2.30 -7.16
C ARG A 137 6.08 -0.89 -6.72
N VAL A 138 7.07 -0.12 -6.31
CA VAL A 138 6.96 1.32 -6.07
C VAL A 138 7.74 2.04 -7.17
N MET A 139 7.06 2.93 -7.88
CA MET A 139 7.58 3.66 -9.03
C MET A 139 7.45 5.17 -8.77
N ARG A 140 8.44 5.97 -9.17
CA ARG A 140 8.36 7.44 -9.19
C ARG A 140 8.10 7.91 -10.61
N GLN A 141 7.18 8.85 -10.74
CA GLN A 141 6.94 9.56 -11.98
C GLN A 141 6.91 11.06 -11.68
N ASP A 142 7.80 11.80 -12.32
CA ASP A 142 7.90 13.25 -12.14
C ASP A 142 6.87 13.94 -13.06
N ASN A 143 6.16 14.95 -12.54
CA ASN A 143 5.14 15.69 -13.29
C ASN A 143 5.79 16.79 -14.15
N SER A 144 6.71 16.41 -15.04
CA SER A 144 7.31 17.36 -15.97
C SER A 144 6.49 17.43 -17.26
N SER A 145 6.56 18.58 -17.93
CA SER A 145 5.99 18.76 -19.26
C SER A 145 6.68 17.94 -20.35
N ASN A 146 7.77 17.24 -20.04
CA ASN A 146 8.49 16.39 -20.96
C ASN A 146 7.97 14.96 -20.84
N VAL A 147 7.24 14.52 -21.86
CA VAL A 147 6.66 13.17 -21.98
C VAL A 147 7.74 12.06 -21.98
N GLU A 148 9.02 12.42 -22.09
CA GLU A 148 10.16 11.50 -22.07
C GLU A 148 10.71 11.20 -20.68
N ASP A 149 10.22 11.84 -19.62
CA ASP A 149 10.73 11.55 -18.27
C ASP A 149 10.44 10.09 -17.89
N PRO A 150 11.47 9.30 -17.58
CA PRO A 150 11.30 7.88 -17.35
C PRO A 150 10.63 7.64 -16.00
N ILE A 151 9.66 6.72 -15.98
CA ILE A 151 9.14 6.17 -14.73
C ILE A 151 10.27 5.38 -14.05
N GLU A 152 10.76 5.86 -12.91
CA GLU A 152 11.85 5.24 -12.16
C GLU A 152 11.30 4.17 -11.20
N LYS A 153 11.88 2.96 -11.21
CA LYS A 153 11.55 1.92 -10.22
C LYS A 153 12.37 2.14 -8.96
N LEU A 154 11.70 2.52 -7.87
CA LEU A 154 12.35 2.74 -6.57
C LEU A 154 12.49 1.45 -5.76
N TRP A 155 11.46 0.60 -5.78
CA TRP A 155 11.43 -0.61 -4.94
C TRP A 155 10.59 -1.72 -5.57
N VAL A 156 10.94 -2.96 -5.25
CA VAL A 156 10.18 -4.16 -5.62
C VAL A 156 10.23 -5.19 -4.50
N LEU A 157 9.09 -5.84 -4.30
CA LEU A 157 8.93 -7.05 -3.50
C LEU A 157 8.43 -8.17 -4.39
N ASP A 158 9.13 -9.29 -4.36
CA ASP A 158 8.69 -10.53 -4.95
C ASP A 158 8.07 -11.40 -3.86
N ALA A 159 6.78 -11.71 -3.98
CA ALA A 159 6.05 -12.43 -2.95
C ALA A 159 6.54 -13.88 -2.77
N LYS A 160 7.27 -14.45 -3.73
CA LYS A 160 7.88 -15.78 -3.62
C LYS A 160 8.93 -15.85 -2.49
N ASP A 161 9.51 -14.70 -2.15
CA ASP A 161 10.55 -14.60 -1.12
C ASP A 161 9.96 -14.36 0.29
N MET A 162 8.62 -14.34 0.43
CA MET A 162 7.92 -14.14 1.69
C MET A 162 7.30 -15.42 2.26
N ASP A 163 7.18 -15.49 3.59
CA ASP A 163 6.29 -16.46 4.23
C ASP A 163 4.83 -16.03 4.06
N THR A 164 4.21 -16.56 3.00
CA THR A 164 2.82 -16.25 2.62
C THR A 164 1.81 -17.18 3.27
N THR A 165 2.23 -18.12 4.13
CA THR A 165 1.32 -19.07 4.80
C THR A 165 0.50 -18.40 5.90
N ARG A 166 1.08 -17.39 6.54
CA ARG A 166 0.44 -16.59 7.58
C ARG A 166 0.79 -15.12 7.37
N PRO A 167 -0.04 -14.38 6.62
CA PRO A 167 0.29 -13.04 6.19
C PRO A 167 0.30 -12.12 7.40
N LYS A 168 1.32 -11.28 7.48
CA LYS A 168 1.46 -10.22 8.47
C LYS A 168 1.98 -8.98 7.76
N MET A 169 1.58 -7.81 8.25
CA MET A 169 2.08 -6.53 7.75
C MET A 169 3.57 -6.37 8.14
N ASP A 170 4.42 -6.30 7.12
CA ASP A 170 5.84 -5.98 7.19
C ASP A 170 6.10 -4.52 6.80
N THR A 171 7.27 -4.00 7.13
CA THR A 171 7.68 -2.62 6.84
C THR A 171 8.51 -2.53 5.58
N SER A 172 8.23 -1.55 4.72
CA SER A 172 9.11 -1.21 3.60
C SER A 172 10.53 -0.93 4.10
N PRO A 173 11.58 -1.38 3.41
CA PRO A 173 12.94 -0.94 3.69
C PRO A 173 13.01 0.58 3.56
N SER A 174 13.41 1.27 4.63
CA SER A 174 13.55 2.72 4.63
C SER A 174 14.98 3.08 5.04
N ASP A 175 15.75 3.66 4.11
CA ASP A 175 17.03 4.31 4.43
C ASP A 175 16.84 5.71 5.07
N CYS A 176 15.58 6.10 5.27
CA CYS A 176 15.22 7.35 5.90
C CYS A 176 15.41 7.27 7.41
N ARG A 177 16.36 8.05 7.92
CA ARG A 177 16.37 8.42 9.34
C ARG A 177 15.43 9.62 9.50
N CYS A 178 14.42 9.48 10.36
CA CYS A 178 14.07 10.60 11.22
C CYS A 178 15.27 10.85 12.16
#